data_AF-A0A959X522-F1
#
_entry.id   AF-A0A959X522-F1
#
_cell.length_a   1.000
_cell.length_b   1.000
_cell.length_c   1.000
_cell.angle_alpha   90.00
_cell.angle_beta   90.00
_cell.angle_gamma   90.00
#
_symmetry.space_group_name_H-M   'P 1'
#
loop_
_entity.id
_entity.type
_entity.pdbx_description
1 polymer ?
#
loop_
_entity_poly.entity_id
_entity_poly.type
_entity_poly.pdbx_seq_one_letter_code
_entity_poly.pdbx_strand_id
1 'polypeptide(L)'
;DAAAHREGLRPDSINVASVDAATGRTVLFGLPRNMQRVPFPESSPLRALYPNGFVCDDGECMLNGIYTLGEEHADLYPGQEAGLAAIKEAVSETLGLELNYYAMVDMGGFEA
;
A
#
# COMPACT_ATOMS: atom_id res chain seq x y z
N ASP A 1 2.24 3.64 -22.13
CA ASP A 1 3.15 4.80 -21.97
C ASP A 1 3.44 5.03 -20.50
N ALA A 2 4.42 4.27 -19.98
CA ALA A 2 5.01 4.50 -18.68
C ALA A 2 6.00 5.65 -18.87
N ALA A 3 5.54 6.89 -18.66
CA ALA A 3 6.38 8.06 -18.80
C ALA A 3 7.65 7.87 -17.97
N ALA A 4 8.81 7.98 -18.65
CA ALA A 4 10.16 7.67 -18.19
C ALA A 4 10.68 8.53 -17.02
N HIS A 5 9.78 9.13 -16.24
CA HIS A 5 10.09 10.02 -15.13
C HIS A 5 9.03 9.95 -14.02
N ARG A 6 8.72 8.74 -13.53
CA ARG A 6 8.20 8.58 -12.17
C ARG A 6 9.36 8.16 -11.29
N GLU A 7 9.96 9.10 -10.57
CA GLU A 7 10.77 8.76 -9.40
C GLU A 7 9.81 8.23 -8.33
N GLY A 8 9.78 6.90 -8.17
CA GLY A 8 8.92 6.20 -7.20
C GLY A 8 7.78 5.41 -7.83
N LEU A 9 7.64 4.15 -7.41
CA LEU A 9 6.47 3.33 -7.68
C LEU A 9 5.29 3.86 -6.85
N ARG A 10 4.17 4.13 -7.53
CA ARG A 10 2.90 4.51 -6.89
C ARG A 10 1.78 3.67 -7.50
N PRO A 11 1.20 2.73 -6.75
CA PRO A 11 0.14 1.88 -7.27
C PRO A 11 -1.09 2.71 -7.67
N ASP A 12 -1.53 2.58 -8.91
CA ASP A 12 -2.73 3.27 -9.40
C ASP A 12 -4.02 2.46 -9.12
N SER A 13 -3.90 1.17 -8.86
CA SER A 13 -4.98 0.27 -8.47
C SER A 13 -4.54 -0.60 -7.30
N ILE A 14 -5.37 -0.67 -6.25
CA ILE A 14 -5.09 -1.43 -5.03
C ILE A 14 -6.33 -2.26 -4.74
N ASN A 15 -6.17 -3.58 -4.75
CA ASN A 15 -7.25 -4.52 -4.50
C ASN A 15 -6.81 -5.60 -3.52
N VAL A 16 -7.72 -6.03 -2.65
CA VAL A 16 -7.54 -7.18 -1.77
C VAL A 16 -8.54 -8.25 -2.15
N ALA A 17 -8.04 -9.45 -2.42
CA ALA A 17 -8.85 -10.64 -2.64
C ALA A 17 -8.80 -11.53 -1.39
N SER A 18 -9.92 -11.67 -0.70
CA SER A 18 -10.09 -12.63 0.39
C SER A 18 -10.72 -13.90 -0.16
N VAL A 19 -9.97 -15.00 -0.15
CA VAL A 19 -10.39 -16.29 -0.73
C VAL A 19 -10.53 -17.32 0.38
N ASP A 20 -11.73 -17.92 0.49
CA ASP A 20 -11.94 -19.09 1.33
C ASP A 20 -11.23 -20.30 0.72
N ALA A 21 -10.21 -20.82 1.41
CA ALA A 21 -9.33 -21.87 0.87
C ALA A 21 -10.03 -23.23 0.63
N ALA A 22 -11.13 -23.51 1.32
CA ALA A 22 -11.85 -24.78 1.20
C ALA A 22 -12.89 -24.77 0.08
N THR A 23 -13.56 -23.62 -0.13
CA THR A 23 -14.69 -23.47 -1.05
C THR A 23 -14.36 -22.66 -2.30
N GLY A 24 -13.27 -21.88 -2.29
CA GLY A 24 -12.89 -20.97 -3.37
C GLY A 24 -13.77 -19.73 -3.47
N ARG A 25 -14.63 -19.46 -2.48
CA ARG A 25 -15.46 -18.25 -2.46
C ARG A 25 -14.57 -17.02 -2.23
N THR A 26 -14.73 -16.02 -3.08
CA THR A 26 -13.87 -14.83 -3.06
C THR A 26 -14.67 -13.56 -2.84
N VAL A 27 -14.14 -12.68 -1.99
CA VAL A 27 -14.56 -11.28 -1.87
C VAL A 27 -13.42 -10.39 -2.33
N LEU A 28 -13.75 -9.39 -3.16
CA LEU A 28 -12.80 -8.41 -3.68
C LEU A 28 -13.11 -7.03 -3.07
N PHE A 29 -12.11 -6.43 -2.45
CA PHE A 29 -12.14 -5.06 -1.95
C PHE A 29 -11.27 -4.18 -2.85
N GLY A 30 -11.88 -3.20 -3.51
CA GLY A 30 -11.14 -2.17 -4.24
C GLY A 30 -10.91 -0.95 -3.35
N LEU A 31 -9.66 -0.56 -3.14
CA LEU A 31 -9.32 0.60 -2.33
C LEU A 31 -9.03 1.80 -3.23
N PRO A 32 -9.72 2.95 -3.04
CA PRO A 32 -9.44 4.16 -3.80
C PRO A 32 -8.00 4.64 -3.58
N ARG A 33 -7.27 4.86 -4.67
CA ARG A 33 -5.89 5.37 -4.62
C ARG A 33 -5.75 6.70 -3.86
N ASN A 34 -6.82 7.50 -3.83
CA ASN A 34 -6.92 8.81 -3.20
C ASN A 34 -7.48 8.76 -1.77
N MET A 35 -7.58 7.58 -1.16
CA MET A 35 -7.97 7.46 0.24
C MET A 35 -6.94 8.19 1.11
N GLN A 36 -7.41 9.13 1.94
CA GLN A 36 -6.59 9.95 2.83
C GLN A 36 -6.72 9.46 4.28
N ARG A 37 -5.82 9.93 5.15
CA ARG A 37 -5.80 9.58 6.59
C ARG A 37 -5.71 8.07 6.81
N VAL A 38 -5.01 7.37 5.91
CA VAL A 38 -4.86 5.92 5.96
C VAL A 38 -4.09 5.57 7.24
N PRO A 39 -4.63 4.70 8.11
CA PRO A 39 -3.96 4.34 9.35
C PRO A 39 -2.76 3.43 9.10
N PHE A 40 -1.85 3.40 10.08
CA PHE A 40 -0.80 2.38 10.20
C PHE A 40 -1.05 1.58 11.48
N PRO A 41 -0.72 0.27 11.52
CA PRO A 41 -0.85 -0.53 12.73
C PRO A 41 0.12 -0.05 13.81
N GLU A 42 -0.17 -0.32 15.09
CA GLU A 42 0.72 0.09 16.20
C GLU A 42 2.15 -0.44 16.08
N SER A 43 2.33 -1.58 15.41
CA SER A 43 3.64 -2.20 15.16
C SER A 43 4.44 -1.54 14.04
N SER A 44 3.80 -0.71 13.20
CA SER A 44 4.47 -0.07 12.07
C SER A 44 5.36 1.08 12.57
N PRO A 45 6.61 1.20 12.12
CA PRO A 45 7.44 2.35 12.46
C PRO A 45 6.85 3.67 11.93
N LEU A 46 6.09 3.63 10.83
CA LEU A 46 5.40 4.81 10.29
C LEU A 46 4.27 5.32 11.20
N ARG A 47 3.74 4.49 12.12
CA ARG A 47 2.79 4.94 13.15
C ARG A 47 3.39 6.04 14.03
N ALA A 48 4.68 5.97 14.35
CA ALA A 48 5.35 6.95 15.18
C ALA A 48 5.45 8.33 14.49
N LEU A 49 5.61 8.32 13.17
CA LEU A 49 5.65 9.54 12.35
C LEU A 49 4.24 10.07 12.05
N TYR A 50 3.28 9.15 11.87
CA TYR A 50 1.89 9.42 11.48
C TYR A 50 0.90 8.86 12.51
N PRO A 51 0.86 9.40 13.74
CA PRO A 51 0.03 8.87 14.84
C PRO A 51 -1.48 9.08 14.62
N ASN A 52 -1.89 9.78 13.57
CA ASN A 52 -3.30 9.97 13.20
C ASN A 52 -3.58 9.52 11.75
N GLY A 53 -2.75 8.61 11.23
CA GLY A 53 -2.78 8.18 9.84
C GLY A 53 -1.96 9.09 8.93
N PHE A 54 -1.78 8.68 7.67
CA PHE A 54 -0.98 9.41 6.69
C PHE A 54 -1.67 10.74 6.33
N VAL A 55 -1.11 11.85 6.81
CA VAL A 55 -1.67 13.20 6.71
C VAL A 55 -0.58 14.23 6.40
N CYS A 56 -0.94 15.24 5.60
CA CYS A 56 -0.14 16.42 5.30
C CYS A 56 -1.05 17.60 4.93
N ASP A 57 -0.48 18.81 4.95
CA ASP A 57 -1.23 20.07 4.84
C ASP A 57 -1.85 20.31 3.46
N ASP A 58 -1.24 19.76 2.40
CA ASP A 58 -1.70 19.92 1.01
C ASP A 58 -2.75 18.89 0.58
N GLY A 59 -3.02 17.88 1.41
CA GLY A 59 -3.98 16.81 1.11
C GLY A 59 -3.45 15.74 0.14
N GLU A 60 -2.16 15.74 -0.19
CA GLU A 60 -1.56 14.77 -1.11
C GLU A 60 -1.16 13.45 -0.44
N CYS A 61 -1.33 13.34 0.87
CA CYS A 61 -1.11 12.13 1.66
C CYS A 61 -2.23 11.10 1.44
N MET A 62 -2.12 10.43 0.31
CA MET A 62 -3.06 9.44 -0.19
C MET A 62 -2.47 8.02 -0.13
N LEU A 63 -3.34 7.00 -0.16
CA LEU A 63 -2.97 5.59 -0.11
C LEU A 63 -1.89 5.20 -1.14
N ASN A 64 -1.98 5.69 -2.38
CA ASN A 64 -0.98 5.38 -3.41
C ASN A 64 0.40 6.01 -3.17
N GLY A 65 0.49 7.03 -2.32
CA GLY A 65 1.73 7.65 -1.90
C GLY A 65 2.48 6.84 -0.85
N ILE A 66 1.82 5.92 -0.15
CA ILE A 66 2.42 5.15 0.94
C ILE A 66 3.57 4.25 0.47
N TYR A 67 3.53 3.75 -0.77
CA TYR A 67 4.66 3.00 -1.30
C TYR A 67 5.92 3.88 -1.37
N THR A 68 5.78 5.10 -1.92
CA THR A 68 6.89 6.07 -1.96
C THR A 68 7.34 6.47 -0.56
N LEU A 69 6.40 6.69 0.37
CA LEU A 69 6.72 6.98 1.77
C LEU A 69 7.56 5.87 2.41
N GLY A 70 7.23 4.61 2.16
CA GLY A 70 8.02 3.49 2.64
C GLY A 70 9.44 3.51 2.08
N GLU A 71 9.62 3.78 0.78
CA GLU A 71 10.94 3.92 0.16
C GLU A 71 11.75 5.09 0.74
N GLU A 72 11.11 6.22 1.02
CA GLU A 72 11.73 7.40 1.65
C GLU A 72 12.17 7.13 3.11
N HIS A 73 11.58 6.13 3.75
CA HIS A 73 11.88 5.67 5.11
C HIS A 73 12.41 4.23 5.15
N ALA A 74 13.16 3.82 4.13
CA ALA A 74 13.67 2.45 4.00
C ALA A 74 14.57 2.02 5.18
N ASP A 75 15.20 2.97 5.88
CA ASP A 75 15.97 2.73 7.09
C ASP A 75 15.13 2.16 8.24
N LEU A 76 13.81 2.40 8.25
CA LEU A 76 12.87 1.87 9.25
C LEU A 76 12.44 0.43 8.94
N TYR A 77 12.74 -0.10 7.75
CA TYR A 77 12.31 -1.41 7.27
C TYR A 77 13.50 -2.32 6.91
N PRO A 78 14.42 -2.61 7.85
CA PRO A 78 15.64 -3.37 7.55
C PRO A 78 15.31 -4.79 7.07
N GLY A 79 15.86 -5.17 5.91
CA GLY A 79 15.68 -6.51 5.33
C GLY A 79 14.33 -6.74 4.64
N GLN A 80 13.56 -5.68 4.38
CA GLN A 80 12.28 -5.74 3.68
C GLN A 80 12.27 -4.78 2.48
N GLU A 81 11.36 -5.02 1.51
CA GLU A 81 11.00 -4.01 0.50
C GLU A 81 10.12 -2.95 1.17
N ALA A 82 10.70 -1.80 1.49
CA ALA A 82 10.09 -0.82 2.40
C ALA A 82 8.76 -0.27 1.90
N GLY A 83 8.65 0.11 0.61
CA GLY A 83 7.41 0.58 0.02
C GLY A 83 6.31 -0.48 0.05
N LEU A 84 6.66 -1.74 -0.19
CA LEU A 84 5.71 -2.85 -0.11
C LEU A 84 5.27 -3.12 1.33
N ALA A 85 6.21 -3.11 2.29
CA ALA A 85 5.90 -3.31 3.70
C ALA A 85 4.93 -2.23 4.20
N ALA A 86 5.25 -0.95 3.93
CA ALA A 86 4.42 0.18 4.33
C ALA A 86 3.00 0.12 3.76
N ILE A 87 2.85 -0.18 2.45
CA ILE A 87 1.50 -0.25 1.85
C ILE A 87 0.73 -1.47 2.35
N LYS A 88 1.39 -2.62 2.57
CA LYS A 88 0.74 -3.81 3.16
C LYS A 88 0.25 -3.52 4.57
N GLU A 89 1.06 -2.88 5.41
CA GLU A 89 0.68 -2.48 6.77
C GLU A 89 -0.55 -1.57 6.75
N ALA A 90 -0.52 -0.54 5.91
CA ALA A 90 -1.61 0.44 5.80
C ALA A 90 -2.93 -0.18 5.30
N VAL A 91 -2.87 -1.03 4.28
CA VAL A 91 -4.05 -1.74 3.75
C VAL A 91 -4.58 -2.76 4.76
N SER A 92 -3.69 -3.48 5.45
CA SER A 92 -4.06 -4.47 6.47
C SER A 92 -4.82 -3.81 7.62
N GLU A 93 -4.29 -2.69 8.14
CA GLU A 93 -4.91 -1.93 9.22
C GLU A 93 -6.26 -1.32 8.78
N THR A 94 -6.33 -0.77 7.56
CA THR A 94 -7.56 -0.18 7.01
C THR A 94 -8.70 -1.19 6.93
N LEU A 95 -8.41 -2.44 6.55
CA LEU A 95 -9.43 -3.49 6.41
C LEU A 95 -9.61 -4.34 7.67
N GLY A 96 -8.68 -4.28 8.63
CA GLY A 96 -8.63 -5.20 9.76
C GLY A 96 -8.33 -6.64 9.35
N LEU A 97 -7.53 -6.84 8.28
CA LEU A 97 -7.22 -8.15 7.71
C LEU A 97 -5.71 -8.37 7.63
N GLU A 98 -5.26 -9.60 7.85
CA GLU A 98 -3.88 -10.00 7.58
C GLU A 98 -3.69 -10.32 6.09
N LEU A 99 -2.65 -9.74 5.47
CA LEU A 99 -2.32 -9.98 4.06
C LEU A 99 -1.20 -11.00 3.88
N ASN A 100 -1.56 -12.22 3.48
CA ASN A 100 -0.60 -13.33 3.36
C ASN A 100 0.26 -13.26 2.09
N TYR A 101 -0.31 -12.79 0.97
CA TYR A 101 0.34 -12.77 -0.34
C TYR A 101 0.14 -11.42 -1.03
N TYR A 102 1.01 -11.11 -1.98
CA TYR A 102 0.88 -9.94 -2.84
C TYR A 102 1.25 -10.30 -4.29
N ALA A 103 0.70 -9.54 -5.22
CA ALA A 103 1.12 -9.49 -6.61
C ALA A 103 1.19 -8.02 -7.01
N MET A 104 2.30 -7.62 -7.63
CA MET A 104 2.50 -6.29 -8.17
C MET A 104 2.79 -6.42 -9.66
N VAL A 105 2.10 -5.63 -10.47
CA VAL A 105 2.18 -5.68 -11.94
C VAL A 105 2.32 -4.25 -12.45
N ASP A 106 3.35 -3.99 -13.25
CA ASP A 106 3.53 -2.72 -13.96
C ASP A 106 2.71 -2.69 -15.26
N MET A 107 2.58 -1.53 -15.91
CA MET A 107 1.78 -1.41 -17.14
C MET A 107 2.34 -2.24 -18.32
N GLY A 108 3.65 -2.49 -18.38
CA GLY A 108 4.23 -3.37 -19.39
C GLY A 108 3.79 -4.81 -19.20
N GLY A 109 3.58 -5.24 -17.95
CA GLY A 109 2.98 -6.53 -17.60
C GLY A 109 1.49 -6.68 -17.95
N PHE A 110 0.81 -5.59 -18.31
CA PHE A 110 -0.57 -5.61 -18.82
C PHE A 110 -0.64 -5.53 -20.36
N GLU A 111 0.48 -5.29 -21.04
CA GLU A 111 0.56 -5.32 -22.50
C GLU A 111 0.65 -6.79 -22.97
N ALA A 112 -0.11 -7.12 -24.02
CA ALA A 112 -0.27 -8.48 -24.57
C ALA A 112 0.71 -8.78 -25.71
#